data_AF-A0A939L3R5-F1
#
_entry.id   AF-A0A939L3R5-F1
#
_cell.length_a   1.000
_cell.length_b   1.000
_cell.length_c   1.000
_cell.angle_alpha   90.00
_cell.angle_beta   90.00
_cell.angle_gamma   90.00
#
_symmetry.space_group_name_H-M   'P 1'
#
loop_
_entity.id
_entity.type
_entity.pdbx_description
1 polymer ?
#
loop_
_entity_poly.entity_id
_entity_poly.type
_entity_poly.pdbx_seq_one_letter_code
_entity_poly.pdbx_strand_id
1 'polypeptide(L)'
;MAKARRQVGTSALRAVHWTAAGVPVGTGLLGLLLFALGREEVWQALGGGLVVAGASAVLGGALGFLFGVPRVRGGSGEPQGSYAPNTNLEQVSDWLTKVLLGVGLTQLGSLGERLHALGTALAPALGGEDGAAVPFAAALVLYFLVFGFLAGWLVTRLALPRVLNDADQALDLFLAGQDRDRRGDKVGADDLRMRAMHQLGLLGDSAAQPAALATQLPPSSGSPAGPEGVVAEVRSTARRSALTADQVRDLFADGSEGRRIQALALMQGDPSLADLPSVLDAIEHPRSGFEQYHALLAARGLLSFLPGAEAQRLRDAVAAQLVDPRGIPYGSDRSWLAEKILSRLQATAFVPAQPAGPSPAAAAPPSAPSVAPSSGDGSRGGGS
;
A
#
# COMPACT_ATOMS: atom_id res chain seq x y z
N MET A 1 -15.76 -8.44 -20.30
CA MET A 1 -14.86 -8.72 -21.44
C MET A 1 -13.68 -7.75 -21.60
N ALA A 2 -13.78 -6.48 -21.18
CA ALA A 2 -12.65 -5.53 -21.24
C ALA A 2 -11.49 -5.80 -20.24
N LYS A 3 -11.81 -6.33 -19.05
CA LYS A 3 -10.81 -6.65 -18.00
C LYS A 3 -9.92 -7.85 -18.37
N ALA A 4 -10.51 -8.89 -18.99
CA ALA A 4 -9.77 -10.03 -19.53
C ALA A 4 -8.85 -9.62 -20.70
N ARG A 5 -9.28 -8.72 -21.59
CA ARG A 5 -8.41 -8.14 -22.63
C ARG A 5 -7.26 -7.31 -22.04
N ARG A 6 -7.47 -6.56 -20.94
CA ARG A 6 -6.40 -5.82 -20.24
C ARG A 6 -5.40 -6.75 -19.56
N GLN A 7 -5.85 -7.80 -18.86
CA GLN A 7 -4.96 -8.77 -18.22
C GLN A 7 -4.14 -9.56 -19.24
N VAL A 8 -4.78 -10.08 -20.30
CA VAL A 8 -4.09 -10.78 -21.42
C VAL A 8 -3.10 -9.85 -22.13
N GLY A 9 -3.43 -8.56 -22.27
CA GLY A 9 -2.51 -7.55 -22.79
C GLY A 9 -1.27 -7.35 -21.90
N THR A 10 -1.43 -7.32 -20.57
CA THR A 10 -0.29 -7.12 -19.66
C THR A 10 0.64 -8.33 -19.53
N SER A 11 0.14 -9.56 -19.68
CA SER A 11 0.97 -10.77 -19.70
C SER A 11 1.65 -10.97 -21.05
N ALA A 12 0.98 -10.65 -22.16
CA ALA A 12 1.59 -10.64 -23.49
C ALA A 12 2.70 -9.57 -23.60
N LEU A 13 2.47 -8.36 -23.09
CA LEU A 13 3.49 -7.29 -23.06
C LEU A 13 4.68 -7.64 -22.16
N ARG A 14 4.42 -8.25 -20.99
CA ARG A 14 5.49 -8.76 -20.12
C ARG A 14 6.30 -9.84 -20.82
N ALA A 15 5.65 -10.82 -21.45
CA ALA A 15 6.33 -11.87 -22.20
C ALA A 15 7.21 -11.30 -23.32
N VAL A 16 6.71 -10.33 -24.09
CA VAL A 16 7.45 -9.64 -25.15
C VAL A 16 8.69 -8.90 -24.61
N HIS A 17 8.60 -8.26 -23.45
CA HIS A 17 9.74 -7.59 -22.82
C HIS A 17 10.83 -8.57 -22.36
N TRP A 18 10.44 -9.70 -21.76
CA TRP A 18 11.39 -10.74 -21.34
C TRP A 18 12.04 -11.44 -22.54
N THR A 19 11.30 -11.70 -23.61
CA THR A 19 11.87 -12.27 -24.84
C THR A 19 12.81 -11.29 -25.54
N ALA A 20 12.48 -9.98 -25.57
CA ALA A 20 13.32 -8.98 -26.21
C ALA A 20 14.65 -8.73 -25.46
N ALA A 21 14.65 -8.83 -24.12
CA ALA A 21 15.87 -8.76 -23.31
C ALA A 21 16.66 -10.09 -23.30
N GLY A 22 15.98 -11.23 -23.41
CA GLY A 22 16.61 -12.55 -23.41
C GLY A 22 17.41 -12.87 -24.67
N VAL A 23 16.98 -12.38 -25.84
CA VAL A 23 17.68 -12.57 -27.12
C VAL A 23 19.12 -12.02 -27.11
N PRO A 24 19.39 -10.76 -26.74
CA PRO A 24 20.75 -10.23 -26.71
C PRO A 24 21.62 -10.95 -25.66
N VAL A 25 21.13 -11.17 -24.44
CA VAL A 25 21.90 -11.94 -23.43
C VAL A 25 22.27 -13.33 -23.95
N GLY A 26 21.29 -14.04 -24.52
CA GLY A 26 21.51 -15.36 -25.10
C GLY A 26 22.51 -15.34 -26.25
N THR A 27 22.49 -14.31 -27.09
CA THR A 27 23.43 -14.16 -28.21
C THR A 27 24.87 -13.92 -27.71
N GLY A 28 25.05 -13.05 -26.71
CA GLY A 28 26.36 -12.80 -26.10
C GLY A 28 26.92 -14.02 -25.37
N LEU A 29 26.09 -14.73 -24.61
CA LEU A 29 26.49 -15.96 -23.92
C LEU A 29 26.76 -17.11 -24.88
N LEU A 30 25.97 -17.26 -25.95
CA LEU A 30 26.22 -18.23 -27.01
C LEU A 30 27.53 -17.93 -27.74
N GLY A 31 27.80 -16.65 -28.04
CA GLY A 31 29.08 -16.22 -28.61
C GLY A 31 30.27 -16.58 -27.71
N LEU A 32 30.15 -16.35 -26.39
CA LEU A 32 31.15 -16.78 -25.41
C LEU A 32 31.34 -18.30 -25.39
N LEU A 33 30.24 -19.07 -25.42
CA LEU A 33 30.31 -20.52 -25.46
C LEU A 33 31.03 -21.03 -26.71
N LEU A 34 30.64 -20.54 -27.89
CA LEU A 34 31.25 -20.92 -29.16
C LEU A 34 32.73 -20.54 -29.21
N PHE A 35 33.09 -19.37 -28.67
CA PHE A 35 34.48 -18.94 -28.59
C PHE A 35 35.30 -19.83 -27.64
N ALA A 36 34.77 -20.14 -26.46
CA ALA A 36 35.46 -20.96 -25.47
C ALA A 36 35.64 -22.42 -25.92
N LEU A 37 34.70 -22.99 -26.69
CA LEU A 37 34.84 -24.33 -27.28
C LEU A 37 36.01 -24.45 -28.27
N GLY A 38 36.49 -23.32 -28.80
CA GLY A 38 37.67 -23.27 -29.66
C GLY A 38 38.99 -23.11 -28.91
N ARG A 39 38.99 -23.13 -27.57
CA ARG A 39 40.17 -22.92 -26.71
C ARG A 39 40.64 -24.24 -26.11
N GLU A 40 41.95 -24.35 -25.85
CA GLU A 40 42.51 -25.49 -25.11
C GLU A 40 41.96 -25.53 -23.68
N GLU A 41 41.92 -24.38 -23.02
CA GLU A 41 41.39 -24.22 -21.66
C GLU A 41 39.92 -23.72 -21.66
N VAL A 42 39.01 -24.56 -22.15
CA VAL A 42 37.57 -24.23 -22.31
C VAL A 42 36.94 -23.69 -21.03
N TRP A 43 37.22 -24.30 -19.88
CA TRP A 43 36.62 -23.93 -18.59
C TRP A 43 37.13 -22.59 -18.07
N GLN A 44 38.41 -22.29 -18.28
CA GLN A 44 38.98 -20.98 -17.98
C GLN A 44 38.33 -19.92 -18.88
N ALA A 45 38.24 -20.19 -20.17
CA ALA A 45 37.64 -19.27 -21.14
C ALA A 45 36.17 -18.95 -20.82
N LEU A 46 35.38 -19.99 -20.51
CA LEU A 46 33.99 -19.84 -20.08
C LEU A 46 33.89 -19.08 -18.76
N GLY A 47 34.63 -19.50 -17.73
CA GLY A 47 34.56 -18.92 -16.39
C GLY A 47 35.01 -17.46 -16.36
N GLY A 48 36.18 -17.16 -16.94
CA GLY A 48 36.69 -15.80 -17.05
C GLY A 48 35.81 -14.92 -17.91
N GLY A 49 35.32 -15.43 -19.05
CA GLY A 49 34.40 -14.69 -19.90
C GLY A 49 33.07 -14.39 -19.23
N LEU A 50 32.51 -15.30 -18.43
CA LEU A 50 31.29 -15.09 -17.65
C LEU A 50 31.47 -13.99 -16.60
N VAL A 51 32.61 -13.98 -15.89
CA VAL A 51 32.93 -12.93 -14.91
C VAL A 51 33.08 -11.58 -15.61
N VAL A 52 33.79 -11.52 -16.74
CA VAL A 52 33.96 -10.29 -17.53
C VAL A 52 32.62 -9.78 -18.06
N ALA A 53 31.79 -10.66 -18.62
CA ALA A 53 30.45 -10.34 -19.08
C ALA A 53 29.57 -9.82 -17.95
N GLY A 54 29.56 -10.51 -16.80
CA GLY A 54 28.80 -10.10 -15.61
C GLY A 54 29.23 -8.75 -15.06
N ALA A 55 30.55 -8.53 -14.88
CA ALA A 55 31.09 -7.27 -14.40
C ALA A 55 30.76 -6.10 -15.34
N SER A 56 30.88 -6.33 -16.65
CA SER A 56 30.53 -5.33 -17.67
C SER A 56 29.03 -5.01 -17.65
N ALA A 57 28.17 -6.04 -17.52
CA ALA A 57 26.73 -5.86 -17.43
C ALA A 57 26.31 -5.12 -16.15
N VAL A 58 26.94 -5.38 -15.01
CA VAL A 58 26.68 -4.66 -13.75
C VAL A 58 27.11 -3.19 -13.87
N LEU A 59 28.32 -2.93 -14.39
CA LEU A 59 28.80 -1.58 -14.60
C LEU A 59 27.91 -0.80 -15.57
N GLY A 60 27.56 -1.42 -16.69
CA GLY A 60 26.62 -0.88 -17.67
C GLY A 60 25.28 -0.59 -17.00
N GLY A 61 24.71 -1.55 -16.27
CA GLY A 61 23.45 -1.43 -15.55
C GLY A 61 23.44 -0.28 -14.55
N ALA A 62 24.52 -0.10 -13.78
CA ALA A 62 24.67 1.01 -12.85
C ALA A 62 24.66 2.36 -13.58
N LEU A 63 25.39 2.48 -14.70
CA LEU A 63 25.34 3.68 -15.54
C LEU A 63 23.94 3.90 -16.11
N GLY A 64 23.33 2.86 -16.66
CA GLY A 64 21.97 2.90 -17.21
C GLY A 64 20.95 3.36 -16.17
N PHE A 65 21.05 2.86 -14.95
CA PHE A 65 20.27 3.30 -13.80
C PHE A 65 20.41 4.80 -13.57
N LEU A 66 21.64 5.30 -13.42
CA LEU A 66 21.91 6.73 -13.20
C LEU A 66 21.29 7.62 -14.29
N PHE A 67 21.35 7.19 -15.55
CA PHE A 67 20.74 7.91 -16.67
C PHE A 67 19.21 7.77 -16.74
N GLY A 68 18.67 6.69 -16.16
CA GLY A 68 17.24 6.38 -16.15
C GLY A 68 16.46 7.01 -14.99
N VAL A 69 17.14 7.46 -13.92
CA VAL A 69 16.47 8.04 -12.74
C VAL A 69 15.61 9.24 -13.17
N PRO A 70 14.30 9.25 -12.86
CA PRO A 70 13.41 10.35 -13.17
C PRO A 70 13.74 11.57 -12.32
N ARG A 71 13.46 12.78 -12.83
CA ARG A 71 13.61 14.01 -12.06
C ARG A 71 12.30 14.33 -11.35
N VAL A 72 12.37 14.67 -10.06
CA VAL A 72 11.22 15.18 -9.31
C VAL A 72 10.89 16.58 -9.84
N ARG A 73 9.66 16.82 -10.33
CA ARG A 73 9.18 18.20 -10.51
C ARG A 73 8.79 18.75 -9.14
N GLY A 74 9.55 19.71 -8.66
CA GLY A 74 9.18 20.55 -7.52
C GLY A 74 8.71 21.91 -8.05
N GLY A 75 7.40 22.12 -8.13
CA GLY A 75 6.79 23.40 -8.47
C GLY A 75 5.61 23.69 -7.55
N SER A 76 5.53 24.91 -7.02
CA SER A 76 4.44 25.35 -6.14
C SER A 76 3.09 25.27 -6.87
N GLY A 77 2.25 24.30 -6.49
CA GLY A 77 0.90 24.12 -7.04
C GLY A 77 0.66 22.80 -7.79
N GLU A 78 1.70 21.98 -8.03
CA GLU A 78 1.51 20.60 -8.49
C GLU A 78 1.46 19.62 -7.30
N PRO A 79 0.70 18.51 -7.39
CA PRO A 79 0.77 17.43 -6.41
C PRO A 79 2.22 17.00 -6.19
N GLN A 80 2.62 16.86 -4.92
CA GLN A 80 3.93 16.31 -4.56
C GLN A 80 4.11 14.95 -5.25
N GLY A 81 5.24 14.74 -5.94
CA GLY A 81 5.52 13.48 -6.65
C GLY A 81 5.32 13.49 -8.18
N SER A 82 5.12 14.64 -8.84
CA SER A 82 5.11 14.70 -10.31
C SER A 82 6.51 14.37 -10.88
N TYR A 83 6.74 13.13 -11.33
CA TYR A 83 8.01 12.72 -11.93
C TYR A 83 8.07 13.12 -13.42
N ALA A 84 9.04 13.95 -13.80
CA ALA A 84 9.31 14.24 -15.19
C ALA A 84 10.24 13.17 -15.81
N PRO A 85 9.96 12.72 -17.04
CA PRO A 85 10.88 11.86 -17.76
C PRO A 85 12.22 12.57 -17.95
N ASN A 86 13.32 11.84 -17.72
CA ASN A 86 14.67 12.37 -17.85
C ASN A 86 15.05 12.51 -19.33
N THR A 87 15.52 13.71 -19.74
CA THR A 87 15.99 14.02 -21.11
C THR A 87 17.50 13.84 -21.28
N ASN A 88 18.22 13.30 -20.29
CA ASN A 88 19.67 13.11 -20.35
C ASN A 88 20.13 12.36 -21.62
N LEU A 89 19.42 11.31 -22.07
CA LEU A 89 19.81 10.59 -23.30
C LEU A 89 19.55 11.38 -24.58
N GLU A 90 18.56 12.25 -24.61
CA GLU A 90 18.31 13.14 -25.75
C GLU A 90 19.48 14.11 -25.92
N GLN A 91 19.96 14.66 -24.81
CA GLN A 91 21.13 15.55 -24.78
C GLN A 91 22.41 14.81 -25.19
N VAL A 92 22.63 13.59 -24.69
CA VAL A 92 23.78 12.77 -25.09
C VAL A 92 23.71 12.38 -26.56
N SER A 93 22.52 12.07 -27.10
CA SER A 93 22.36 11.73 -28.52
C SER A 93 22.66 12.92 -29.43
N ASP A 94 22.20 14.11 -29.08
CA ASP A 94 22.51 15.35 -29.80
C ASP A 94 24.02 15.66 -29.75
N TRP A 95 24.63 15.54 -28.57
CA TRP A 95 26.07 15.71 -28.40
C TRP A 95 26.90 14.66 -29.18
N LEU A 96 26.52 13.39 -29.13
CA LEU A 96 27.19 12.29 -29.83
C LEU A 96 27.14 12.51 -31.35
N THR A 97 25.99 12.93 -31.86
CA THR A 97 25.83 13.25 -33.29
C THR A 97 26.74 14.41 -33.71
N LYS A 98 26.88 15.44 -32.87
CA LYS A 98 27.80 16.56 -33.11
C LYS A 98 29.28 16.14 -33.07
N VAL A 99 29.65 15.21 -32.18
CA VAL A 99 31.03 14.66 -32.13
C VAL A 99 31.32 13.81 -33.36
N LEU A 100 30.40 12.94 -33.77
CA LEU A 100 30.51 12.13 -34.99
C LEU A 100 30.67 12.98 -36.25
N LEU A 101 29.96 14.11 -36.34
CA LEU A 101 29.99 15.00 -37.49
C LEU A 101 31.16 16.02 -37.48
N GLY A 102 31.76 16.32 -36.32
CA GLY A 102 32.69 17.44 -36.17
C GLY A 102 34.09 17.12 -35.63
N VAL A 103 34.22 16.42 -34.50
CA VAL A 103 35.47 16.32 -33.72
C VAL A 103 36.00 14.88 -33.61
N GLY A 104 35.22 13.88 -34.03
CA GLY A 104 35.54 12.46 -33.85
C GLY A 104 36.84 11.98 -34.50
N LEU A 105 37.33 12.65 -35.55
CA LEU A 105 38.43 12.15 -36.37
C LEU A 105 39.79 12.07 -35.65
N THR A 106 40.02 12.86 -34.58
CA THR A 106 41.30 12.87 -33.85
C THR A 106 41.28 12.04 -32.56
N GLN A 107 40.12 11.88 -31.90
CA GLN A 107 40.03 11.11 -30.64
C GLN A 107 39.75 9.62 -30.82
N LEU A 108 39.19 9.20 -31.98
CA LEU A 108 38.87 7.80 -32.26
C LEU A 108 40.10 6.86 -32.20
N GLY A 109 41.28 7.35 -32.60
CA GLY A 109 42.52 6.58 -32.51
C GLY A 109 42.87 6.16 -31.07
N SER A 110 42.78 7.11 -30.13
CA SER A 110 43.08 6.86 -28.71
C SER A 110 42.09 5.90 -28.03
N LEU A 111 40.84 5.84 -28.52
CA LEU A 111 39.85 4.89 -28.01
C LEU A 111 40.19 3.45 -28.46
N GLY A 112 40.61 3.29 -29.72
CA GLY A 112 41.05 2.00 -30.25
C GLY A 112 42.23 1.42 -29.46
N GLU A 113 43.23 2.24 -29.14
CA GLU A 113 44.39 1.83 -28.33
C GLU A 113 43.98 1.38 -26.92
N ARG A 114 43.07 2.11 -26.26
CA ARG A 114 42.58 1.74 -24.92
C ARG A 114 41.76 0.46 -24.93
N LEU A 115 40.92 0.26 -25.94
CA LEU A 115 40.16 -0.98 -26.11
C LEU A 115 41.07 -2.16 -26.39
N HIS A 116 42.12 -1.96 -27.18
CA HIS A 116 43.14 -2.97 -27.43
C HIS A 116 43.87 -3.32 -26.13
N ALA A 117 44.33 -2.32 -25.36
CA ALA A 117 44.98 -2.54 -24.07
C ALA A 117 44.09 -3.29 -23.06
N LEU A 118 42.79 -2.94 -23.00
CA LEU A 118 41.82 -3.67 -22.19
C LEU A 118 41.66 -5.11 -22.66
N GLY A 119 41.56 -5.33 -23.97
CA GLY A 119 41.50 -6.66 -24.56
C GLY A 119 42.73 -7.50 -24.22
N THR A 120 43.93 -6.91 -24.31
CA THR A 120 45.19 -7.57 -23.96
C THR A 120 45.24 -7.94 -22.48
N ALA A 121 44.74 -7.08 -21.59
CA ALA A 121 44.69 -7.37 -20.17
C ALA A 121 43.72 -8.51 -19.81
N LEU A 122 42.65 -8.69 -20.60
CA LEU A 122 41.59 -9.67 -20.33
C LEU A 122 41.74 -10.97 -21.13
N ALA A 123 42.55 -10.98 -22.19
CA ALA A 123 42.80 -12.16 -23.03
C ALA A 123 43.25 -13.41 -22.23
N PRO A 124 44.16 -13.31 -21.22
CA PRO A 124 44.54 -14.45 -20.41
C PRO A 124 43.37 -15.08 -19.63
N ALA A 125 42.40 -14.27 -19.21
CA ALA A 125 41.19 -14.78 -18.55
C ALA A 125 40.28 -15.57 -19.50
N LEU A 126 40.48 -15.43 -20.81
CA LEU A 126 39.76 -16.15 -21.85
C LEU A 126 40.51 -17.37 -22.39
N GLY A 127 41.59 -17.79 -21.72
CA GLY A 127 42.36 -19.00 -22.09
C GLY A 127 43.19 -18.85 -23.37
N GLY A 128 43.71 -17.65 -23.66
CA GLY A 128 44.68 -17.44 -24.75
C GLY A 128 45.26 -16.02 -24.80
N GLU A 129 46.52 -15.91 -25.22
CA GLU A 129 47.24 -14.62 -25.42
C GLU A 129 47.34 -14.23 -26.91
N ASP A 130 46.78 -15.06 -27.78
CA ASP A 130 46.84 -14.95 -29.23
C ASP A 130 45.84 -13.92 -29.81
N GLY A 131 46.08 -13.51 -31.06
CA GLY A 131 45.46 -12.33 -31.68
C GLY A 131 43.94 -12.34 -31.80
N ALA A 132 43.27 -13.50 -31.59
CA ALA A 132 41.82 -13.60 -31.57
C ALA A 132 41.19 -13.35 -30.19
N ALA A 133 41.91 -13.58 -29.08
CA ALA A 133 41.39 -13.39 -27.72
C ALA A 133 41.28 -11.93 -27.32
N VAL A 134 42.26 -11.12 -27.73
CA VAL A 134 42.29 -9.67 -27.50
C VAL A 134 41.05 -8.94 -28.05
N PRO A 135 40.71 -9.05 -29.36
CA PRO A 135 39.53 -8.38 -29.90
C PRO A 135 38.23 -8.98 -29.34
N PHE A 136 38.19 -10.28 -29.05
CA PHE A 136 37.01 -10.91 -28.46
C PHE A 136 36.75 -10.40 -27.03
N ALA A 137 37.78 -10.27 -26.20
CA ALA A 137 37.66 -9.71 -24.85
C ALA A 137 37.11 -8.28 -24.89
N ALA A 138 37.65 -7.43 -25.77
CA ALA A 138 37.16 -6.07 -25.94
C ALA A 138 35.70 -6.03 -26.41
N ALA A 139 35.34 -6.87 -27.39
CA ALA A 139 33.97 -6.99 -27.88
C ALA A 139 33.01 -7.50 -26.80
N LEU A 140 33.42 -8.47 -25.99
CA LEU A 140 32.64 -9.03 -24.89
C LEU A 140 32.31 -7.97 -23.83
N VAL A 141 33.32 -7.18 -23.42
CA VAL A 141 33.12 -6.06 -22.49
C VAL A 141 32.15 -5.05 -23.09
N LEU A 142 32.39 -4.59 -24.32
CA LEU A 142 31.53 -3.60 -24.96
C LEU A 142 30.08 -4.09 -25.10
N TYR A 143 29.91 -5.34 -25.51
CA TYR A 143 28.61 -5.96 -25.69
C TYR A 143 27.80 -5.94 -24.39
N PHE A 144 28.37 -6.50 -23.31
CA PHE A 144 27.68 -6.61 -22.03
C PHE A 144 27.56 -5.27 -21.30
N LEU A 145 28.50 -4.33 -21.51
CA LEU A 145 28.40 -2.97 -21.01
C LEU A 145 27.22 -2.22 -21.64
N VAL A 146 27.09 -2.26 -22.98
CA VAL A 146 25.98 -1.62 -23.70
C VAL A 146 24.65 -2.29 -23.36
N PHE A 147 24.64 -3.63 -23.32
CA PHE A 147 23.45 -4.38 -22.92
C PHE A 147 23.02 -4.03 -21.49
N GLY A 148 23.95 -4.07 -20.53
CA GLY A 148 23.71 -3.71 -19.15
C GLY A 148 23.17 -2.29 -19.02
N PHE A 149 23.78 -1.34 -19.74
CA PHE A 149 23.33 0.05 -19.80
C PHE A 149 21.89 0.18 -20.28
N LEU A 150 21.56 -0.42 -21.42
CA LEU A 150 20.20 -0.36 -21.98
C LEU A 150 19.19 -1.04 -21.06
N ALA A 151 19.53 -2.18 -20.47
CA ALA A 151 18.67 -2.90 -19.53
C ALA A 151 18.42 -2.08 -18.27
N GLY A 152 19.48 -1.58 -17.62
CA GLY A 152 19.39 -0.76 -16.42
C GLY A 152 18.61 0.53 -16.68
N TRP A 153 18.85 1.19 -17.81
CA TRP A 153 18.13 2.39 -18.22
C TRP A 153 16.65 2.11 -18.47
N LEU A 154 16.32 1.04 -19.21
CA LEU A 154 14.94 0.72 -19.58
C LEU A 154 14.12 0.33 -18.34
N VAL A 155 14.68 -0.52 -17.47
CA VAL A 155 14.05 -0.88 -16.20
C VAL A 155 13.82 0.35 -15.35
N THR A 156 14.84 1.19 -15.17
CA THR A 156 14.72 2.39 -14.34
C THR A 156 13.69 3.35 -14.92
N ARG A 157 13.71 3.60 -16.24
CA ARG A 157 12.79 4.52 -16.91
C ARG A 157 11.34 4.05 -16.88
N LEU A 158 11.09 2.74 -16.94
CA LEU A 158 9.72 2.19 -17.01
C LEU A 158 9.14 1.80 -15.65
N ALA A 159 9.96 1.31 -14.72
CA ALA A 159 9.50 0.79 -13.43
C ALA A 159 9.57 1.86 -12.33
N LEU A 160 10.68 2.61 -12.25
CA LEU A 160 10.95 3.50 -11.11
C LEU A 160 9.89 4.60 -10.96
N PRO A 161 9.44 5.32 -12.02
CA PRO A 161 8.40 6.33 -11.87
C PRO A 161 7.08 5.75 -11.33
N ARG A 162 6.73 4.52 -11.67
CA ARG A 162 5.49 3.90 -11.17
C ARG A 162 5.59 3.61 -9.69
N VAL A 163 6.67 2.92 -9.28
CA VAL A 163 6.91 2.56 -7.88
C VAL A 163 7.00 3.81 -6.99
N LEU A 164 7.68 4.85 -7.45
CA LEU A 164 7.78 6.10 -6.71
C LEU A 164 6.44 6.83 -6.60
N ASN A 165 5.68 6.94 -7.70
CA ASN A 165 4.34 7.54 -7.67
C ASN A 165 3.38 6.78 -6.74
N ASP A 166 3.40 5.44 -6.78
CA ASP A 166 2.54 4.62 -5.92
C ASP A 166 2.91 4.80 -4.45
N ALA A 167 4.21 4.88 -4.13
CA ALA A 167 4.69 5.13 -2.78
C ALA A 167 4.34 6.55 -2.28
N ASP A 168 4.53 7.57 -3.12
CA ASP A 168 4.22 8.96 -2.77
C ASP A 168 2.71 9.16 -2.55
N GLN A 169 1.86 8.62 -3.42
CA GLN A 169 0.41 8.68 -3.24
C GLN A 169 -0.06 7.94 -1.99
N ALA A 170 0.54 6.77 -1.68
CA ALA A 170 0.24 6.06 -0.45
C ALA A 170 0.67 6.84 0.79
N LEU A 171 1.82 7.54 0.73
CA LEU A 171 2.28 8.41 1.79
C LEU A 171 1.32 9.59 2.01
N ASP A 172 0.88 10.25 0.94
CA ASP A 172 -0.10 11.34 1.02
C ASP A 172 -1.41 10.89 1.67
N LEU A 173 -1.92 9.71 1.28
CA LEU A 173 -3.11 9.12 1.89
C LEU A 173 -2.89 8.83 3.38
N PHE A 174 -1.72 8.32 3.76
CA PHE A 174 -1.40 8.04 5.16
C PHE A 174 -1.32 9.31 6.00
N LEU A 175 -0.68 10.37 5.48
CA LEU A 175 -0.59 11.68 6.12
C LEU A 175 -1.97 12.32 6.27
N ALA A 176 -2.78 12.31 5.21
CA ALA A 176 -4.17 12.78 5.27
C ALA A 176 -5.01 11.97 6.28
N GLY A 177 -4.74 10.67 6.42
CA GLY A 177 -5.35 9.81 7.43
C GLY A 177 -4.96 10.22 8.85
N GLN A 178 -3.69 10.52 9.09
CA GLN A 178 -3.23 11.02 10.39
C GLN A 178 -3.89 12.36 10.76
N ASP A 179 -4.03 13.28 9.81
CA ASP A 179 -4.69 14.56 10.04
C ASP A 179 -6.16 14.40 10.39
N ARG A 180 -6.87 13.44 9.77
CA ARG A 180 -8.26 13.12 10.14
C ARG A 180 -8.37 12.53 11.53
N ASP A 181 -7.45 11.64 11.90
CA ASP A 181 -7.44 11.03 13.24
C ASP A 181 -7.20 12.09 14.33
N ARG A 182 -6.29 13.04 14.09
CA ARG A 182 -6.06 14.21 14.98
C ARG A 182 -7.32 15.07 15.17
N ARG A 183 -8.17 15.17 14.14
CA ARG A 183 -9.46 15.88 14.20
C ARG A 183 -10.61 15.04 14.77
N GLY A 184 -10.34 13.79 15.17
CA GLY A 184 -11.33 12.87 15.74
C GLY A 184 -12.13 12.06 14.72
N ASP A 185 -11.89 12.22 13.42
CA ASP A 185 -12.53 11.43 12.35
C ASP A 185 -11.81 10.09 12.16
N LYS A 186 -12.04 9.16 13.10
CA LYS A 186 -11.40 7.84 13.12
C LYS A 186 -11.79 6.98 11.92
N VAL A 187 -13.04 7.09 11.45
CA VAL A 187 -13.56 6.30 10.33
C VAL A 187 -12.95 6.78 9.02
N GLY A 188 -12.89 8.09 8.80
CA GLY A 188 -12.20 8.66 7.64
C GLY A 188 -10.70 8.41 7.66
N ALA A 189 -10.06 8.42 8.83
CA ALA A 189 -8.66 8.08 8.98
C ALA A 189 -8.37 6.61 8.60
N ASP A 190 -9.21 5.68 9.05
CA ASP A 190 -9.05 4.26 8.71
C ASP A 190 -9.30 4.01 7.21
N ASP A 191 -10.33 4.62 6.60
CA ASP A 191 -10.57 4.54 5.15
C ASP A 191 -9.37 5.01 4.31
N LEU A 192 -8.69 6.09 4.70
CA LEU A 192 -7.49 6.57 4.01
C LEU A 192 -6.29 5.63 4.19
N ARG A 193 -6.09 5.07 5.39
CA ARG A 193 -5.03 4.08 5.65
C ARG A 193 -5.21 2.83 4.78
N MET A 194 -6.46 2.39 4.62
CA MET A 194 -6.79 1.24 3.79
C MET A 194 -6.44 1.46 2.32
N ARG A 195 -6.79 2.64 1.79
CA ARG A 195 -6.42 3.02 0.42
C ARG A 195 -4.91 3.09 0.23
N ALA A 196 -4.18 3.62 1.21
CA ALA A 196 -2.72 3.63 1.18
C ALA A 196 -2.13 2.21 1.15
N MET A 197 -2.63 1.32 2.01
CA MET A 197 -2.18 -0.08 2.06
C MET A 197 -2.52 -0.85 0.77
N HIS A 198 -3.68 -0.59 0.18
CA HIS A 198 -4.08 -1.15 -1.11
C HIS A 198 -3.15 -0.68 -2.23
N GLN A 199 -2.82 0.61 -2.27
CA GLN A 199 -1.92 1.18 -3.26
C GLN A 199 -0.49 0.61 -3.18
N LEU A 200 -0.04 0.24 -1.99
CA LEU A 200 1.23 -0.47 -1.77
C LEU A 200 1.15 -1.98 -2.06
N GLY A 201 0.00 -2.51 -2.45
CA GLY A 201 -0.21 -3.94 -2.68
C GLY A 201 -0.15 -4.79 -1.41
N LEU A 202 -0.30 -4.19 -0.23
CA LEU A 202 -0.29 -4.88 1.07
C LEU A 202 -1.63 -5.59 1.36
N LEU A 203 -2.70 -5.18 0.68
CA LEU A 203 -4.04 -5.74 0.83
C LEU A 203 -4.61 -6.17 -0.52
N GLY A 204 -5.32 -7.28 -0.53
CA GLY A 204 -6.03 -7.79 -1.70
C GLY A 204 -7.24 -6.94 -2.07
N ASP A 205 -7.48 -6.81 -3.38
CA ASP A 205 -8.58 -6.04 -3.96
C ASP A 205 -9.90 -6.82 -3.85
N SER A 206 -10.62 -6.63 -2.75
CA SER A 206 -11.79 -7.44 -2.39
C SER A 206 -13.11 -6.67 -2.44
N ALA A 207 -13.07 -5.35 -2.19
CA ALA A 207 -14.18 -4.43 -2.44
C ALA A 207 -14.20 -3.97 -3.91
N ALA A 208 -14.24 -4.90 -4.87
CA ALA A 208 -14.33 -4.54 -6.28
C ALA A 208 -15.62 -3.73 -6.54
N GLN A 209 -15.47 -2.48 -6.99
CA GLN A 209 -16.56 -1.59 -7.37
C GLN A 209 -17.38 -2.21 -8.52
N PRO A 210 -18.65 -2.58 -8.33
CA PRO A 210 -19.48 -3.04 -9.43
C PRO A 210 -19.67 -1.89 -10.42
N ALA A 211 -19.40 -2.10 -11.72
CA ALA A 211 -19.64 -1.06 -12.73
C ALA A 211 -21.11 -0.56 -12.73
N ALA A 212 -22.04 -1.42 -12.32
CA ALA A 212 -23.46 -1.11 -12.14
C ALA A 212 -23.75 -0.19 -10.95
N LEU A 213 -22.83 -0.08 -9.98
CA LEU A 213 -22.98 0.80 -8.82
C LEU A 213 -22.83 2.27 -9.22
N ALA A 214 -21.94 2.58 -10.16
CA ALA A 214 -21.72 3.94 -10.67
C ALA A 214 -22.99 4.54 -11.31
N THR A 215 -23.87 3.70 -11.89
CA THR A 215 -25.16 4.14 -12.44
C THR A 215 -26.26 4.36 -11.39
N GLN A 216 -26.06 3.88 -10.15
CA GLN A 216 -27.03 4.01 -9.06
C GLN A 216 -26.71 5.15 -8.10
N LEU A 217 -25.50 5.69 -8.16
CA LEU A 217 -25.03 6.77 -7.30
C LEU A 217 -25.07 8.12 -8.05
N PRO A 218 -25.34 9.23 -7.35
CA PRO A 218 -25.20 10.56 -7.94
C PRO A 218 -23.75 10.80 -8.39
N PRO A 219 -23.50 11.65 -9.38
CA PRO A 219 -22.14 12.01 -9.77
C PRO A 219 -21.43 12.72 -8.60
N SER A 220 -20.23 12.26 -8.25
CA SER A 220 -19.37 12.91 -7.25
C SER A 220 -18.80 14.22 -7.81
N SER A 221 -18.89 15.32 -7.04
CA SER A 221 -18.37 16.63 -7.46
C SER A 221 -16.86 16.81 -7.18
N GLY A 222 -16.28 15.91 -6.38
CA GLY A 222 -14.89 15.98 -5.92
C GLY A 222 -14.00 14.80 -6.32
N SER A 223 -12.81 14.76 -5.73
CA SER A 223 -11.83 13.67 -5.89
C SER A 223 -11.82 12.78 -4.63
N PRO A 224 -11.80 11.43 -4.75
CA PRO A 224 -11.78 10.66 -6.00
C PRO A 224 -13.13 10.67 -6.72
N ALA A 225 -13.13 10.49 -8.04
CA ALA A 225 -14.36 10.34 -8.81
C ALA A 225 -14.96 8.94 -8.62
N GLY A 226 -16.28 8.81 -8.80
CA GLY A 226 -16.99 7.52 -8.75
C GLY A 226 -17.56 7.19 -7.37
N PRO A 227 -17.90 5.92 -7.10
CA PRO A 227 -18.59 5.51 -5.87
C PRO A 227 -17.90 5.96 -4.58
N GLU A 228 -16.58 5.90 -4.51
CA GLU A 228 -15.79 6.34 -3.36
C GLU A 228 -15.90 7.84 -3.10
N GLY A 229 -15.98 8.63 -4.18
CA GLY A 229 -16.19 10.08 -4.11
C GLY A 229 -17.52 10.41 -3.48
N VAL A 230 -18.56 9.72 -3.92
CA VAL A 230 -19.92 9.88 -3.38
C VAL A 230 -19.95 9.52 -1.90
N VAL A 231 -19.35 8.40 -1.50
CA VAL A 231 -19.29 8.02 -0.09
C VAL A 231 -18.54 9.08 0.74
N ALA A 232 -17.40 9.57 0.27
CA ALA A 232 -16.63 10.60 0.96
C ALA A 232 -17.42 11.92 1.09
N GLU A 233 -18.12 12.32 0.04
CA GLU A 233 -18.95 13.53 -0.01
C GLU A 233 -20.13 13.43 0.97
N VAL A 234 -20.88 12.32 0.92
CA VAL A 234 -22.01 12.03 1.83
C VAL A 234 -21.53 11.97 3.29
N ARG A 235 -20.42 11.28 3.56
CA ARG A 235 -19.83 11.21 4.91
C ARG A 235 -19.48 12.61 5.44
N SER A 236 -18.92 13.48 4.60
CA SER A 236 -18.51 14.83 5.00
C SER A 236 -19.68 15.79 5.30
N THR A 237 -20.86 15.50 4.77
CA THR A 237 -22.07 16.31 4.91
C THR A 237 -23.03 15.75 5.97
N ALA A 238 -22.88 14.49 6.38
CA ALA A 238 -23.76 13.78 7.31
C ALA A 238 -24.09 14.58 8.59
N ARG A 239 -23.07 15.10 9.30
CA ARG A 239 -23.26 15.89 10.53
C ARG A 239 -24.02 17.21 10.34
N ARG A 240 -24.08 17.72 9.11
CA ARG A 240 -24.83 18.93 8.74
C ARG A 240 -26.20 18.60 8.17
N SER A 241 -26.49 17.32 7.95
CA SER A 241 -27.80 16.89 7.44
C SER A 241 -28.84 17.01 8.55
N ALA A 242 -30.08 17.35 8.16
CA ALA A 242 -31.22 17.37 9.06
C ALA A 242 -31.91 15.99 9.16
N LEU A 243 -31.20 14.91 8.79
CA LEU A 243 -31.74 13.56 8.74
C LEU A 243 -31.81 12.95 10.15
N THR A 244 -32.76 12.03 10.35
CA THR A 244 -32.86 11.21 11.56
C THR A 244 -32.39 9.77 11.29
N ALA A 245 -32.08 9.02 12.36
CA ALA A 245 -31.73 7.60 12.24
C ALA A 245 -32.85 6.78 11.56
N ASP A 246 -34.11 7.11 11.80
CA ASP A 246 -35.26 6.47 11.13
C ASP A 246 -35.28 6.74 9.62
N GLN A 247 -35.01 7.98 9.20
CA GLN A 247 -34.93 8.31 7.78
C GLN A 247 -33.76 7.62 7.08
N VAL A 248 -32.62 7.47 7.77
CA VAL A 248 -31.45 6.74 7.24
C VAL A 248 -31.73 5.24 7.15
N ARG A 249 -32.47 4.68 8.11
CA ARG A 249 -32.98 3.30 8.07
C ARG A 249 -33.93 3.08 6.89
N ASP A 250 -34.87 3.99 6.66
CA ASP A 250 -35.79 3.92 5.52
C ASP A 250 -35.05 4.02 4.18
N LEU A 251 -34.04 4.90 4.10
CA LEU A 251 -33.16 5.01 2.94
C LEU A 251 -32.42 3.69 2.66
N PHE A 252 -31.97 2.99 3.69
CA PHE A 252 -31.33 1.69 3.58
C PHE A 252 -32.33 0.59 3.14
N ALA A 253 -33.54 0.60 3.70
CA ALA A 253 -34.59 -0.38 3.41
C ALA A 253 -35.15 -0.29 1.97
N ASP A 254 -35.06 0.88 1.34
CA ASP A 254 -35.51 1.14 -0.04
C ASP A 254 -34.77 0.30 -1.10
N GLY A 255 -33.72 -0.43 -0.70
CA GLY A 255 -33.36 -1.69 -1.34
C GLY A 255 -32.60 -1.57 -2.66
N SER A 256 -32.01 -0.43 -3.00
CA SER A 256 -30.96 -0.35 -4.03
C SER A 256 -29.58 -0.39 -3.37
N GLU A 257 -28.57 -0.95 -4.07
CA GLU A 257 -27.21 -1.02 -3.54
C GLU A 257 -26.65 0.39 -3.29
N GLY A 258 -26.86 1.31 -4.24
CA GLY A 258 -26.44 2.71 -4.11
C GLY A 258 -27.07 3.45 -2.92
N ARG A 259 -28.35 3.22 -2.59
CA ARG A 259 -29.00 3.84 -1.41
C ARG A 259 -28.51 3.24 -0.10
N ARG A 260 -28.31 1.92 -0.05
CA ARG A 260 -27.72 1.23 1.12
C ARG A 260 -26.33 1.76 1.43
N ILE A 261 -25.49 1.93 0.41
CA ILE A 261 -24.16 2.53 0.55
C ILE A 261 -24.23 3.98 1.02
N GLN A 262 -25.16 4.80 0.49
CA GLN A 262 -25.35 6.18 0.95
C GLN A 262 -25.80 6.23 2.42
N ALA A 263 -26.72 5.36 2.83
CA ALA A 263 -27.12 5.24 4.23
C ALA A 263 -25.92 4.88 5.10
N LEU A 264 -25.12 3.87 4.75
CA LEU A 264 -23.89 3.52 5.46
C LEU A 264 -22.89 4.69 5.51
N ALA A 265 -22.77 5.47 4.43
CA ALA A 265 -21.92 6.66 4.40
C ALA A 265 -22.40 7.76 5.36
N LEU A 266 -23.71 7.97 5.48
CA LEU A 266 -24.31 8.88 6.48
C LEU A 266 -23.97 8.42 7.90
N MET A 267 -24.15 7.12 8.19
CA MET A 267 -23.82 6.53 9.50
C MET A 267 -22.32 6.64 9.84
N GLN A 268 -21.44 6.55 8.84
CA GLN A 268 -20.00 6.75 9.03
C GLN A 268 -19.66 8.20 9.39
N GLY A 269 -20.37 9.18 8.81
CA GLY A 269 -20.11 10.60 9.03
C GLY A 269 -20.68 11.11 10.36
N ASP A 270 -21.84 10.59 10.75
CA ASP A 270 -22.49 10.88 12.02
C ASP A 270 -23.00 9.59 12.70
N PRO A 271 -22.30 9.10 13.75
CA PRO A 271 -22.71 7.91 14.48
C PRO A 271 -24.10 7.99 15.12
N SER A 272 -24.68 9.20 15.31
CA SER A 272 -26.05 9.34 15.83
C SER A 272 -27.13 8.93 14.83
N LEU A 273 -26.80 8.88 13.53
CA LEU A 273 -27.69 8.42 12.46
C LEU A 273 -27.66 6.90 12.27
N ALA A 274 -26.82 6.21 13.03
CA ALA A 274 -26.56 4.80 12.83
C ALA A 274 -27.69 3.91 13.33
N ASP A 275 -28.01 2.91 12.52
CA ASP A 275 -28.92 1.83 12.85
C ASP A 275 -28.17 0.51 12.84
N LEU A 276 -27.95 -0.08 14.02
CA LEU A 276 -27.18 -1.32 14.15
C LEU A 276 -27.78 -2.49 13.35
N PRO A 277 -29.11 -2.76 13.36
CA PRO A 277 -29.72 -3.78 12.51
C PRO A 277 -29.37 -3.64 11.03
N SER A 278 -29.44 -2.42 10.48
CA SER A 278 -29.05 -2.14 9.08
C SER A 278 -27.56 -2.40 8.83
N VAL A 279 -26.69 -2.04 9.78
CA VAL A 279 -25.24 -2.31 9.67
C VAL A 279 -24.94 -3.81 9.73
N LEU A 280 -25.60 -4.56 10.61
CA LEU A 280 -25.45 -6.02 10.71
C LEU A 280 -25.94 -6.70 9.43
N ASP A 281 -27.10 -6.29 8.89
CA ASP A 281 -27.63 -6.80 7.61
C ASP A 281 -26.62 -6.62 6.47
N ALA A 282 -25.99 -5.44 6.37
CA ALA A 282 -24.97 -5.18 5.35
C ALA A 282 -23.63 -5.91 5.59
N ILE A 283 -23.35 -6.38 6.81
CA ILE A 283 -22.18 -7.22 7.11
C ILE A 283 -22.47 -8.70 6.79
N GLU A 284 -23.64 -9.19 7.18
CA GLU A 284 -24.02 -10.60 7.07
C GLU A 284 -24.53 -10.97 5.67
N HIS A 285 -25.31 -10.08 5.05
CA HIS A 285 -25.97 -10.29 3.76
C HIS A 285 -25.61 -9.17 2.76
N PRO A 286 -24.32 -8.92 2.49
CA PRO A 286 -23.91 -7.85 1.58
C PRO A 286 -24.31 -8.17 0.14
N ARG A 287 -24.67 -7.13 -0.62
CA ARG A 287 -24.90 -7.25 -2.08
C ARG A 287 -23.60 -7.20 -2.86
N SER A 288 -22.58 -6.56 -2.30
CA SER A 288 -21.24 -6.51 -2.86
C SER A 288 -20.17 -6.41 -1.77
N GLY A 289 -18.93 -6.73 -2.13
CA GLY A 289 -17.79 -6.48 -1.23
C GLY A 289 -17.62 -4.99 -0.89
N PHE A 290 -18.02 -4.09 -1.79
CA PHE A 290 -17.98 -2.65 -1.57
C PHE A 290 -18.99 -2.21 -0.49
N GLU A 291 -20.21 -2.74 -0.54
CA GLU A 291 -21.19 -2.53 0.54
C GLU A 291 -20.68 -3.07 1.88
N GLN A 292 -20.17 -4.31 1.89
CA GLN A 292 -19.67 -4.94 3.12
C GLN A 292 -18.51 -4.14 3.75
N TYR A 293 -17.61 -3.61 2.91
CA TYR A 293 -16.52 -2.73 3.35
C TYR A 293 -17.06 -1.47 4.06
N HIS A 294 -18.05 -0.80 3.47
CA HIS A 294 -18.65 0.38 4.08
C HIS A 294 -19.50 0.08 5.33
N ALA A 295 -20.08 -1.12 5.42
CA ALA A 295 -20.75 -1.58 6.62
C ALA A 295 -19.76 -1.80 7.77
N LEU A 296 -18.61 -2.41 7.49
CA LEU A 296 -17.52 -2.58 8.47
C LEU A 296 -16.96 -1.22 8.93
N LEU A 297 -16.80 -0.24 8.02
CA LEU A 297 -16.41 1.12 8.40
C LEU A 297 -17.45 1.81 9.30
N ALA A 298 -18.74 1.67 9.00
CA ALA A 298 -19.82 2.20 9.84
C ALA A 298 -19.78 1.56 11.24
N ALA A 299 -19.69 0.23 11.30
CA ALA A 299 -19.55 -0.53 12.54
C ALA A 299 -18.33 -0.07 13.38
N ARG A 300 -17.19 0.20 12.72
CA ARG A 300 -15.97 0.70 13.37
C ARG A 300 -16.19 2.03 14.10
N GLY A 301 -16.99 2.92 13.52
CA GLY A 301 -17.38 4.21 14.11
C GLY A 301 -18.31 4.05 15.33
N LEU A 302 -19.14 3.02 15.33
CA LEU A 302 -20.11 2.75 16.39
C LEU A 302 -19.49 2.16 17.66
N LEU A 303 -18.30 1.54 17.58
CA LEU A 303 -17.71 0.80 18.69
C LEU A 303 -17.62 1.55 20.03
N SER A 304 -17.52 2.88 20.01
CA SER A 304 -17.43 3.67 21.25
C SER A 304 -18.78 3.96 21.90
N PHE A 305 -19.88 3.68 21.21
CA PHE A 305 -21.25 4.02 21.62
C PHE A 305 -22.14 2.78 21.83
N LEU A 306 -21.68 1.58 21.45
CA LEU A 306 -22.47 0.37 21.52
C LEU A 306 -22.58 -0.17 22.96
N PRO A 307 -23.80 -0.48 23.45
CA PRO A 307 -24.02 -1.25 24.66
C PRO A 307 -23.41 -2.65 24.58
N GLY A 308 -23.10 -3.28 25.72
CA GLY A 308 -22.42 -4.59 25.76
C GLY A 308 -23.11 -5.71 24.96
N ALA A 309 -24.45 -5.79 25.02
CA ALA A 309 -25.20 -6.79 24.26
C ALA A 309 -25.18 -6.55 22.74
N GLU A 310 -25.17 -5.29 22.31
CA GLU A 310 -25.07 -4.89 20.91
C GLU A 310 -23.66 -5.06 20.35
N ALA A 311 -22.66 -4.73 21.16
CA ALA A 311 -21.25 -4.97 20.88
C ALA A 311 -20.98 -6.47 20.67
N GLN A 312 -21.62 -7.33 21.48
CA GLN A 312 -21.52 -8.79 21.30
C GLN A 312 -22.17 -9.25 20.00
N ARG A 313 -23.37 -8.75 19.65
CA ARG A 313 -24.02 -9.07 18.36
C ARG A 313 -23.15 -8.68 17.17
N LEU A 314 -22.54 -7.50 17.20
CA LEU A 314 -21.61 -7.07 16.15
C LEU A 314 -20.37 -7.96 16.07
N ARG A 315 -19.83 -8.35 17.22
CA ARG A 315 -18.69 -9.27 17.28
C ARG A 315 -19.01 -10.59 16.61
N ASP A 316 -20.15 -11.18 16.94
CA ASP A 316 -20.56 -12.49 16.43
C ASP A 316 -20.79 -12.46 14.91
N ALA A 317 -21.45 -11.42 14.41
CA ALA A 317 -21.66 -11.19 12.98
C ALA A 317 -20.33 -11.08 12.20
N VAL A 318 -19.39 -10.26 12.71
CA VAL A 318 -18.08 -10.05 12.07
C VAL A 318 -17.22 -11.31 12.14
N ALA A 319 -17.22 -12.02 13.27
CA ALA A 319 -16.46 -13.26 13.44
C ALA A 319 -16.98 -14.37 12.53
N ALA A 320 -18.30 -14.51 12.37
CA ALA A 320 -18.90 -15.47 11.46
C ALA A 320 -18.44 -15.24 10.01
N GLN A 321 -18.41 -13.99 9.56
CA GLN A 321 -17.98 -13.63 8.21
C GLN A 321 -16.50 -13.91 7.93
N LEU A 322 -15.63 -13.87 8.94
CA LEU A 322 -14.20 -14.23 8.78
C LEU A 322 -13.96 -15.74 8.68
N VAL A 323 -14.83 -16.55 9.29
CA VAL A 323 -14.72 -18.01 9.29
C VAL A 323 -15.42 -18.63 8.07
N ASP A 324 -16.45 -17.96 7.53
CA ASP A 324 -17.15 -18.41 6.33
C ASP A 324 -16.23 -18.37 5.09
N PRO A 325 -15.99 -19.50 4.40
CA PRO A 325 -15.22 -19.53 3.15
C PRO A 325 -15.77 -18.62 2.03
N ARG A 326 -17.06 -18.27 2.09
CA ARG A 326 -17.73 -17.35 1.15
C ARG A 326 -17.87 -15.93 1.68
N GLY A 327 -17.46 -15.68 2.93
CA GLY A 327 -17.56 -14.39 3.59
C GLY A 327 -16.41 -13.46 3.23
N ILE A 328 -15.68 -12.98 4.23
CA ILE A 328 -14.60 -12.02 4.09
C ILE A 328 -13.29 -12.73 3.70
N PRO A 329 -12.70 -12.43 2.53
CA PRO A 329 -11.48 -13.10 2.10
C PRO A 329 -10.27 -12.71 2.94
N TYR A 330 -9.39 -13.67 3.25
CA TYR A 330 -8.15 -13.42 3.98
C TYR A 330 -7.21 -12.45 3.24
N GLY A 331 -6.57 -11.55 3.98
CA GLY A 331 -5.66 -10.54 3.42
C GLY A 331 -6.35 -9.44 2.61
N SER A 332 -7.68 -9.37 2.64
CA SER A 332 -8.46 -8.29 2.05
C SER A 332 -8.51 -7.06 2.93
N ASP A 333 -8.87 -5.94 2.31
CA ASP A 333 -9.29 -4.72 2.99
C ASP A 333 -10.38 -4.95 4.07
N ARG A 334 -11.39 -5.76 3.73
CA ARG A 334 -12.47 -6.13 4.63
C ARG A 334 -11.97 -6.96 5.82
N SER A 335 -11.04 -7.89 5.61
CA SER A 335 -10.48 -8.72 6.70
C SER A 335 -9.72 -7.89 7.72
N TRP A 336 -8.95 -6.90 7.25
CA TRP A 336 -8.25 -5.98 8.15
C TRP A 336 -9.20 -5.17 9.03
N LEU A 337 -10.30 -4.65 8.46
CA LEU A 337 -11.31 -3.93 9.22
C LEU A 337 -12.02 -4.83 10.22
N ALA A 338 -12.37 -6.06 9.81
CA ALA A 338 -13.00 -7.05 10.66
C ALA A 338 -12.12 -7.41 11.88
N GLU A 339 -10.85 -7.72 11.67
CA GLU A 339 -9.88 -7.99 12.74
C GLU A 339 -9.70 -6.79 13.67
N LYS A 340 -9.66 -5.57 13.11
CA LYS A 340 -9.57 -4.34 13.89
C LYS A 340 -10.80 -4.09 14.75
N ILE A 341 -11.99 -4.43 14.25
CA ILE A 341 -13.24 -4.39 15.03
C ILE A 341 -13.18 -5.40 16.17
N LEU A 342 -12.83 -6.65 15.88
CA LEU A 342 -12.78 -7.74 16.87
C LEU A 342 -11.77 -7.47 17.98
N SER A 343 -10.58 -6.98 17.65
CA SER A 343 -9.54 -6.64 18.64
C SER A 343 -9.98 -5.53 19.60
N ARG A 344 -10.74 -4.55 19.11
CA ARG A 344 -11.30 -3.48 19.96
C ARG A 344 -12.42 -3.98 20.86
N LEU A 345 -13.28 -4.86 20.36
CA LEU A 345 -14.36 -5.48 21.14
C LEU A 345 -13.84 -6.47 22.18
N GLN A 346 -12.68 -7.10 21.96
CA GLN A 346 -11.98 -7.93 22.95
C GLN A 346 -11.45 -7.11 24.13
N ALA A 347 -10.85 -5.96 23.86
CA ALA A 347 -10.25 -5.12 24.91
C ALA A 347 -11.28 -4.55 25.89
N THR A 348 -12.56 -4.43 25.49
CA THR A 348 -13.63 -3.89 26.34
C THR A 348 -14.23 -4.95 27.29
N ALA A 349 -13.98 -6.24 27.06
CA ALA A 349 -14.49 -7.32 27.89
C ALA A 349 -13.47 -7.67 29.00
N PHE A 350 -13.70 -7.13 30.21
CA PHE A 350 -13.47 -7.72 31.55
C PHE A 350 -12.89 -6.72 32.57
N VAL A 351 -13.77 -6.01 33.28
CA VAL A 351 -13.51 -5.61 34.68
C VAL A 351 -14.51 -6.39 35.52
N PRO A 352 -14.11 -7.41 36.29
CA PRO A 352 -15.03 -8.08 37.19
C PRO A 352 -15.43 -7.08 38.27
N ALA A 353 -16.74 -6.83 38.40
CA ALA A 353 -17.27 -6.12 39.55
C ALA A 353 -16.85 -6.91 40.80
N GLN A 354 -15.99 -6.32 41.61
CA GLN A 354 -15.57 -6.90 42.87
C GLN A 354 -16.83 -7.08 43.74
N PRO A 355 -17.18 -8.31 44.15
CA PRO A 355 -18.37 -8.52 44.96
C PRO A 355 -18.21 -7.69 46.23
N ALA A 356 -19.24 -6.90 46.54
CA ALA A 356 -19.31 -6.15 47.78
C ALA A 356 -18.98 -7.10 48.94
N GLY A 357 -17.92 -6.78 49.69
CA GLY A 357 -17.52 -7.57 50.85
C GLY A 357 -18.69 -7.70 51.82
N PRO A 358 -18.75 -8.80 52.61
CA PRO A 358 -19.88 -9.07 53.49
C PRO A 358 -20.11 -7.88 54.43
N SER A 359 -21.35 -7.39 54.45
CA SER A 359 -21.83 -6.41 55.40
C SER A 359 -21.52 -6.90 56.83
N PRO A 360 -20.94 -6.07 57.71
CA PRO A 360 -20.62 -6.52 59.07
C PRO A 360 -21.92 -6.89 59.78
N ALA A 361 -22.01 -8.15 60.20
CA ALA A 361 -23.13 -8.69 60.94
C ALA A 361 -23.43 -7.85 62.19
N ALA A 362 -24.73 -7.68 62.44
CA ALA A 362 -25.29 -6.96 63.58
C ALA A 362 -24.60 -7.37 64.89
N ALA A 363 -23.93 -6.41 65.52
CA ALA A 363 -23.45 -6.54 66.89
C ALA A 363 -24.66 -6.60 67.84
N ALA A 364 -24.70 -7.65 68.66
CA ALA A 364 -25.69 -7.83 69.71
C ALA A 364 -25.66 -6.68 70.73
N PRO A 365 -26.81 -6.31 71.35
CA PRO A 365 -26.85 -5.21 72.30
C PRO A 365 -26.21 -5.63 73.63
N PRO A 366 -25.40 -4.77 74.29
CA PRO A 366 -24.94 -5.03 75.64
C PRO A 366 -26.07 -4.79 76.65
N SER A 367 -26.25 -5.77 77.51
CA SER A 367 -27.11 -5.77 78.70
C SER A 367 -26.69 -4.70 79.71
N ALA A 368 -27.65 -3.87 80.14
CA ALA A 368 -27.62 -3.15 81.42
C ALA A 368 -27.96 -4.14 82.57
N PRO A 369 -27.78 -3.85 83.89
CA PRO A 369 -27.59 -2.53 84.53
C PRO A 369 -26.61 -2.49 85.74
N SER A 370 -26.35 -1.30 86.31
CA SER A 370 -26.21 -1.07 87.76
C SER A 370 -26.19 0.43 88.07
N VAL A 371 -26.80 0.82 89.20
CA VAL A 371 -27.28 2.15 89.56
C VAL A 371 -26.46 2.77 90.71
N ALA A 372 -26.11 4.06 90.55
CA ALA A 372 -25.93 5.15 91.54
C ALA A 372 -24.72 5.13 92.53
N PRO A 373 -24.40 6.25 93.25
CA PRO A 373 -25.01 7.59 93.26
C PRO A 373 -24.07 8.83 93.19
N SER A 374 -24.70 9.97 92.83
CA SER A 374 -24.53 11.38 93.27
C SER A 374 -23.19 11.97 93.74
N SER A 375 -22.81 13.08 93.11
CA SER A 375 -22.46 14.40 93.70
C SER A 375 -21.84 15.23 92.56
N GLY A 376 -22.34 16.39 92.13
CA GLY A 376 -22.53 17.61 92.90
C GLY A 376 -21.52 18.65 92.37
N ASP A 377 -21.97 19.90 92.21
CA ASP A 377 -21.20 21.10 91.83
C ASP A 377 -20.73 21.20 90.37
N GLY A 378 -20.85 22.32 89.63
CA GLY A 378 -21.20 23.68 89.99
C GLY A 378 -20.41 24.63 89.06
N SER A 379 -21.05 25.69 88.56
CA SER A 379 -20.42 26.89 87.96
C SER A 379 -19.78 26.70 86.56
N ARG A 380 -19.56 27.70 85.69
CA ARG A 380 -20.03 29.07 85.36
C ARG A 380 -19.12 29.50 84.19
N GLY A 381 -19.61 30.43 83.36
CA GLY A 381 -18.80 31.28 82.45
C GLY A 381 -18.59 30.65 81.07
N GLY A 382 -19.01 31.26 79.95
CA GLY A 382 -18.72 32.63 79.51
C GLY A 382 -17.44 32.56 78.67
N GLY A 383 -17.36 33.02 77.42
CA GLY A 383 -18.29 33.65 76.51
C GLY A 383 -17.59 33.82 75.16
N SER A 384 -18.36 34.37 74.22
CA SER A 384 -17.95 34.96 72.92
C SER A 384 -17.47 34.01 71.84
#